data_AF-A0AAE0U1R7-F1
#
_entry.id   AF-A0AAE0U1R7-F1
#
_cell.length_a   1.000
_cell.length_b   1.000
_cell.length_c   1.000
_cell.angle_alpha   90.00
_cell.angle_beta   90.00
_cell.angle_gamma   90.00
#
_symmetry.space_group_name_H-M   'P 1'
#
loop_
_entity.id
_entity.type
_entity.pdbx_description
1 polymer ?
#
loop_
_entity_poly.entity_id
_entity_poly.type
_entity_poly.pdbx_seq_one_letter_code
_entity_poly.pdbx_strand_id
1 'polypeptide(L)'
;MVGGLSVIKATSVSGDTVDTFVQKGHNSSVSVFAVLHHGESSVRFSSLFNAGLHLNMASNGGITVVDGKDIVRHRIAAPWATDATGRRLPTRYSISGDDKTDIIQHVDTTDAVFPVVADPHVSLGLDGIKPIYKIRFTWTETNKINVKMDTSTNEAALSALCSAIPLTPARVACTVIGLLVYADLKKNVKSAIKNKKCLQVHYPVAPVVPTLISYDARTVKCSE
;
A
#
# COMPACT_ATOMS: atom_id res chain seq x y z
N MET A 1 -0.76 7.28 -10.62
CA MET A 1 -1.63 6.44 -9.77
C MET A 1 -0.83 5.21 -9.35
N VAL A 2 -0.65 5.00 -8.05
CA VAL A 2 -0.05 3.77 -7.52
C VAL A 2 -1.20 3.00 -6.86
N GLY A 3 -1.63 1.89 -7.44
CA GLY A 3 -2.58 0.96 -6.80
C GLY A 3 -3.96 1.52 -6.43
N GLY A 4 -4.57 2.38 -7.27
CA GLY A 4 -5.93 2.89 -7.04
C GLY A 4 -6.08 3.96 -5.94
N LEU A 5 -4.95 4.42 -5.38
CA LEU A 5 -4.91 5.59 -4.49
C LEU A 5 -4.81 6.88 -5.32
N SER A 6 -5.72 7.82 -5.05
CA SER A 6 -5.67 9.18 -5.57
C SER A 6 -4.98 10.09 -4.56
N VAL A 7 -3.96 10.81 -5.00
CA VAL A 7 -3.32 11.84 -4.18
C VAL A 7 -4.17 13.11 -4.30
N ILE A 8 -4.98 13.37 -3.28
CA ILE A 8 -5.85 14.55 -3.18
C ILE A 8 -5.41 15.34 -1.95
N LYS A 9 -5.45 16.68 -2.02
CA LYS A 9 -5.22 17.51 -0.84
C LYS A 9 -6.28 17.23 0.21
N ALA A 10 -5.87 17.11 1.47
CA ALA A 10 -6.81 17.07 2.57
C ALA A 10 -7.52 18.43 2.69
N THR A 11 -8.71 18.41 3.28
CA THR A 11 -9.50 19.62 3.53
C THR A 11 -9.84 19.70 5.01
N SER A 12 -10.01 20.91 5.54
CA SER A 12 -10.63 21.11 6.83
C SER A 12 -12.09 20.61 6.78
N VAL A 13 -12.72 20.46 7.95
CA VAL A 13 -14.14 20.10 7.99
C VAL A 13 -15.02 21.19 7.33
N SER A 14 -14.61 22.46 7.40
CA SER A 14 -15.26 23.61 6.72
C SER A 14 -15.07 23.62 5.20
N GLY A 15 -14.18 22.77 4.66
CA GLY A 15 -13.95 22.62 3.22
C GLY A 15 -12.76 23.40 2.67
N ASP A 16 -12.00 24.08 3.53
CA ASP A 16 -10.78 24.80 3.15
C ASP A 16 -9.64 23.80 2.90
N THR A 17 -8.78 24.06 1.90
CA THR A 17 -7.63 23.17 1.65
C THR A 17 -6.57 23.34 2.74
N VAL A 18 -6.07 22.23 3.29
CA VAL A 18 -4.98 22.25 4.27
C VAL A 18 -3.66 21.81 3.64
N ASP A 19 -2.54 22.22 4.23
CA ASP A 19 -1.21 21.81 3.80
C ASP A 19 -1.07 20.28 3.91
N THR A 20 -0.85 19.64 2.76
CA THR A 20 -0.84 18.18 2.63
C THR A 20 0.47 17.71 2.02
N PHE A 21 1.10 16.74 2.67
CA PHE A 21 2.33 16.10 2.21
C PHE A 21 2.07 14.63 1.90
N VAL A 22 2.69 14.11 0.84
CA VAL A 22 2.62 12.68 0.50
C VAL A 22 4.00 12.07 0.53
N GLN A 23 4.14 11.02 1.33
CA GLN A 23 5.37 10.25 1.43
C GLN A 23 5.13 8.82 0.98
N LYS A 24 5.97 8.34 0.08
CA LYS A 24 6.07 6.91 -0.20
C LYS A 24 6.78 6.24 0.99
N GLY A 25 6.09 5.36 1.69
CA GLY A 25 6.67 4.54 2.74
C GLY A 25 7.36 3.28 2.18
N HIS A 26 7.97 2.51 3.06
CA HIS A 26 8.45 1.17 2.72
C HIS A 26 7.26 0.25 2.38
N ASN A 27 7.50 -0.81 1.60
CA ASN A 27 6.51 -1.90 1.39
C ASN A 27 5.25 -1.48 0.63
N SER A 28 5.39 -0.59 -0.36
CA SER A 28 4.26 -0.01 -1.11
C SER A 28 3.28 0.79 -0.26
N SER A 29 3.61 1.17 0.98
CA SER A 29 2.76 2.08 1.75
C SER A 29 2.88 3.53 1.25
N VAL A 30 1.82 4.31 1.45
CA VAL A 30 1.78 5.74 1.22
C VAL A 30 1.22 6.40 2.46
N SER A 31 1.92 7.40 2.97
CA SER A 31 1.40 8.24 4.04
C SER A 31 0.99 9.57 3.44
N VAL A 32 -0.21 10.01 3.80
CA VAL A 32 -0.69 11.36 3.54
C VAL A 32 -0.70 12.07 4.88
N PHE A 33 0.00 13.19 4.97
CA PHE A 33 0.03 14.01 6.18
C PHE A 33 -0.71 15.29 5.92
N ALA A 34 -1.53 15.71 6.88
CA ALA A 34 -2.14 17.03 6.90
C ALA A 34 -1.55 17.85 8.05
N VAL A 35 -1.43 19.16 7.83
CA VAL A 35 -1.04 20.11 8.86
C VAL A 35 -2.29 20.86 9.32
N LEU A 36 -2.56 20.78 10.61
CA LEU A 36 -3.57 21.58 11.30
C LEU A 36 -2.91 22.84 11.86
N HIS A 37 -3.56 23.97 11.64
CA HIS A 37 -3.21 25.29 12.16
C HIS A 37 -4.06 25.65 13.37
N HIS A 38 -3.69 26.77 14.02
CA HIS A 38 -4.33 27.19 15.25
C HIS A 38 -5.86 27.32 15.11
N GLY A 39 -6.61 26.67 16.01
CA GLY A 39 -8.06 26.64 16.00
C GLY A 39 -8.66 25.46 15.22
N GLU A 40 -7.85 24.69 14.49
CA GLU A 40 -8.29 23.48 13.81
C GLU A 40 -8.08 22.25 14.71
N SER A 41 -9.07 21.36 14.74
CA SER A 41 -9.04 20.12 15.53
C SER A 41 -9.46 18.89 14.73
N SER A 42 -9.69 19.04 13.42
CA SER A 42 -10.13 17.96 12.55
C SER A 42 -9.75 18.19 11.10
N VAL A 43 -9.47 17.10 10.39
CA VAL A 43 -9.15 17.11 8.96
C VAL A 43 -9.93 16.01 8.23
N ARG A 44 -10.35 16.31 7.00
CA ARG A 44 -11.06 15.42 6.09
C ARG A 44 -10.17 14.98 4.93
N PHE A 45 -10.14 13.67 4.70
CA PHE A 45 -9.55 13.04 3.53
C PHE A 45 -10.68 12.42 2.69
N SER A 46 -11.05 13.10 1.62
CA SER A 46 -12.13 12.66 0.73
C SER A 46 -11.58 11.93 -0.49
N SER A 47 -12.32 10.91 -0.94
CA SER A 47 -12.04 10.21 -2.21
C SER A 47 -10.60 9.72 -2.38
N LEU A 48 -9.96 9.28 -1.29
CA LEU A 48 -8.60 8.72 -1.35
C LEU A 48 -8.50 7.50 -2.27
N PHE A 49 -9.60 6.79 -2.45
CA PHE A 49 -9.69 5.55 -3.21
C PHE A 49 -10.60 5.71 -4.42
N ASN A 50 -10.34 4.93 -5.48
CA ASN A 50 -11.19 4.86 -6.65
C ASN A 50 -12.61 4.37 -6.31
N ALA A 51 -13.56 4.68 -7.19
CA ALA A 51 -14.96 4.24 -7.09
C ALA A 51 -15.08 2.71 -6.93
N GLY A 52 -16.04 2.28 -6.11
CA GLY A 52 -16.32 0.87 -5.81
C GLY A 52 -15.57 0.31 -4.58
N LEU A 53 -14.86 1.17 -3.84
CA LEU A 53 -14.27 0.85 -2.55
C LEU A 53 -14.96 1.64 -1.43
N HIS A 54 -15.23 0.98 -0.30
CA HIS A 54 -15.88 1.56 0.86
C HIS A 54 -15.03 1.36 2.12
N LEU A 55 -15.22 2.22 3.11
CA LEU A 55 -14.46 2.21 4.37
C LEU A 55 -15.26 1.55 5.49
N ASN A 56 -14.58 0.74 6.30
CA ASN A 56 -15.10 0.15 7.53
C ASN A 56 -14.13 0.39 8.69
N MET A 57 -14.64 0.79 9.85
CA MET A 57 -13.84 0.93 11.07
C MET A 57 -13.29 -0.43 11.51
N ALA A 58 -11.99 -0.47 11.84
CA ALA A 58 -11.35 -1.64 12.42
C ALA A 58 -11.41 -1.60 13.96
N SER A 59 -11.34 -2.76 14.59
CA SER A 59 -11.38 -2.90 16.06
C SER A 59 -10.20 -2.23 16.78
N ASN A 60 -9.09 -1.99 16.08
CA ASN A 60 -7.90 -1.32 16.62
C ASN A 60 -7.93 0.21 16.41
N GLY A 61 -9.05 0.79 15.96
CA GLY A 61 -9.19 2.23 15.69
C GLY A 61 -8.67 2.69 14.32
N GLY A 62 -8.10 1.79 13.52
CA GLY A 62 -7.77 2.04 12.12
C GLY A 62 -8.98 1.84 11.18
N ILE A 63 -8.70 1.79 9.87
CA ILE A 63 -9.74 1.62 8.84
C ILE A 63 -9.36 0.47 7.91
N THR A 64 -10.34 -0.34 7.54
CA THR A 64 -10.26 -1.30 6.44
C THR A 64 -10.98 -0.74 5.22
N VAL A 65 -10.35 -0.87 4.05
CA VAL A 65 -10.93 -0.48 2.77
C VAL A 65 -11.36 -1.74 2.06
N VAL A 66 -12.65 -1.88 1.78
CA VAL A 66 -13.26 -3.08 1.20
C VAL A 66 -13.83 -2.79 -0.18
N ASP A 67 -13.96 -3.80 -1.03
CA ASP A 67 -14.72 -3.70 -2.28
C ASP A 67 -16.21 -4.03 -2.08
N GLY A 68 -17.00 -3.95 -3.16
CA GLY A 68 -18.43 -4.32 -3.14
C GLY A 68 -18.75 -5.78 -2.81
N LYS A 69 -17.75 -6.62 -2.50
CA LYS A 69 -17.92 -7.99 -2.00
C LYS A 69 -17.38 -8.15 -0.57
N ASP A 70 -17.18 -7.05 0.16
CA ASP A 70 -16.62 -6.98 1.51
C ASP A 70 -15.19 -7.54 1.65
N ILE A 71 -14.46 -7.64 0.53
CA ILE A 71 -13.08 -8.11 0.57
C ILE A 71 -12.16 -6.94 0.87
N VAL A 72 -11.39 -7.03 1.96
CA VAL A 72 -10.39 -6.03 2.35
C VAL A 72 -9.32 -5.89 1.27
N ARG A 73 -9.18 -4.69 0.70
CA ARG A 73 -8.19 -4.31 -0.33
C ARG A 73 -7.03 -3.51 0.25
N HIS A 74 -7.32 -2.60 1.18
CA HIS A 74 -6.30 -1.78 1.83
C HIS A 74 -6.56 -1.68 3.34
N ARG A 75 -5.53 -1.26 4.07
CA ARG A 75 -5.64 -0.93 5.49
C ARG A 75 -5.04 0.44 5.75
N ILE A 76 -5.63 1.12 6.70
CA ILE A 76 -5.14 2.36 7.26
C ILE A 76 -4.87 2.07 8.72
N ALA A 77 -3.67 2.41 9.18
CA ALA A 77 -3.27 2.19 10.56
C ALA A 77 -4.19 2.97 11.52
N ALA A 78 -4.08 2.71 12.83
CA ALA A 78 -4.71 3.60 13.81
C ALA A 78 -4.11 5.01 13.68
N PRO A 79 -4.91 6.07 13.87
CA PRO A 79 -4.47 7.44 13.65
C PRO A 79 -3.38 7.83 14.62
N TRP A 80 -2.55 8.77 14.21
CA TRP A 80 -1.65 9.49 15.10
C TRP A 80 -1.65 10.98 14.76
N ALA A 81 -1.33 11.80 15.76
CA ALA A 81 -1.15 13.24 15.61
C ALA A 81 -0.01 13.69 16.54
N THR A 82 0.80 14.64 16.06
CA THR A 82 1.96 15.16 16.78
C THR A 82 2.01 16.68 16.67
N ASP A 83 2.28 17.37 17.78
CA ASP A 83 2.43 18.82 17.81
C ASP A 83 3.86 19.29 17.42
N ALA A 84 4.09 20.59 17.34
CA ALA A 84 5.38 21.17 16.95
C ALA A 84 6.53 20.87 17.93
N THR A 85 6.21 20.44 19.16
CA THR A 85 7.20 20.00 20.16
C THR A 85 7.52 18.52 20.07
N GLY A 86 6.84 17.78 19.18
CA GLY A 86 6.96 16.34 19.05
C GLY A 86 6.06 15.55 20.01
N ARG A 87 5.14 16.20 20.74
CA ARG A 87 4.24 15.51 21.67
C ARG A 87 3.09 14.86 20.90
N ARG A 88 2.82 13.59 21.21
CA ARG A 88 1.66 12.87 20.67
C ARG A 88 0.35 13.41 21.26
N LEU A 89 -0.62 13.65 20.39
CA LEU A 89 -1.96 14.09 20.76
C LEU A 89 -2.96 12.93 20.62
N PRO A 90 -3.98 12.85 21.51
CA PRO A 90 -5.10 11.93 21.34
C PRO A 90 -5.80 12.20 20.01
N THR A 91 -6.09 11.13 19.26
CA THR A 91 -6.73 11.25 17.95
C THR A 91 -7.56 10.00 17.64
N ARG A 92 -8.59 10.16 16.79
CA ARG A 92 -9.46 9.08 16.32
C ARG A 92 -9.95 9.34 14.89
N TYR A 93 -10.24 8.27 14.16
CA TYR A 93 -10.96 8.36 12.89
C TYR A 93 -12.47 8.23 13.07
N SER A 94 -13.17 8.80 12.10
CA SER A 94 -14.57 8.51 11.79
C SER A 94 -14.75 8.47 10.28
N ILE A 95 -15.76 7.74 9.82
CA ILE A 95 -16.09 7.61 8.40
C ILE A 95 -17.32 8.45 8.11
N SER A 96 -17.30 9.18 7.00
CA SER A 96 -18.37 10.10 6.58
C SER A 96 -18.69 9.93 5.10
N GLY A 97 -19.80 10.54 4.67
CA GLY A 97 -20.33 10.48 3.31
C GLY A 97 -21.22 9.25 3.11
N ASP A 98 -22.22 9.38 2.23
CA ASP A 98 -23.23 8.33 1.99
C ASP A 98 -22.57 7.04 1.47
N ASP A 99 -21.54 7.17 0.64
CA ASP A 99 -20.76 6.05 0.11
C ASP A 99 -19.62 5.60 1.05
N LYS A 100 -19.53 6.12 2.28
CA LYS A 100 -18.46 5.77 3.24
C LYS A 100 -17.05 5.89 2.64
N THR A 101 -16.79 6.94 1.87
CA THR A 101 -15.52 7.15 1.17
C THR A 101 -14.60 8.15 1.88
N ASP A 102 -15.13 8.88 2.86
CA ASP A 102 -14.43 10.00 3.48
C ASP A 102 -13.97 9.62 4.88
N ILE A 103 -12.74 9.98 5.20
CA ILE A 103 -12.14 9.83 6.52
C ILE A 103 -12.09 11.19 7.17
N ILE A 104 -12.63 11.30 8.39
CA ILE A 104 -12.43 12.47 9.24
C ILE A 104 -11.56 12.04 10.42
N GLN A 105 -10.38 12.64 10.54
CA GLN A 105 -9.54 12.51 11.73
C GLN A 105 -9.86 13.64 12.69
N HIS A 106 -10.18 13.28 13.94
CA HIS A 106 -10.40 14.21 15.04
C HIS A 106 -9.19 14.18 15.96
N VAL A 107 -8.61 15.34 16.25
CA VAL A 107 -7.45 15.50 17.12
C VAL A 107 -7.85 16.34 18.34
N ASP A 108 -7.50 15.87 19.53
CA ASP A 108 -7.58 16.69 20.73
C ASP A 108 -6.41 17.68 20.74
N THR A 109 -6.70 18.92 20.41
CA THR A 109 -5.72 20.01 20.34
C THR A 109 -5.67 20.86 21.60
N THR A 110 -6.27 20.39 22.70
CA THR A 110 -6.12 21.04 24.00
C THR A 110 -4.64 21.14 24.35
N ASP A 111 -4.19 22.37 24.62
CA ASP A 111 -2.79 22.71 24.92
C ASP A 111 -1.79 22.30 23.82
N ALA A 112 -2.23 22.10 22.57
CA ALA A 112 -1.34 21.79 21.47
C ALA A 112 -0.47 22.99 21.06
N VAL A 113 0.82 22.74 20.81
CA VAL A 113 1.70 23.73 20.19
C VAL A 113 1.65 23.54 18.68
N PHE A 114 1.05 24.49 17.98
CA PHE A 114 0.91 24.42 16.54
C PHE A 114 2.23 24.69 15.79
N PRO A 115 2.41 24.17 14.56
CA PRO A 115 1.47 23.33 13.81
C PRO A 115 1.36 21.89 14.35
N VAL A 116 0.19 21.28 14.17
CA VAL A 116 -0.03 19.86 14.47
C VAL A 116 -0.02 19.08 13.15
N VAL A 117 0.77 18.01 13.09
CA VAL A 117 0.80 17.08 11.96
C VAL A 117 -0.05 15.86 12.27
N ALA A 118 -0.99 15.54 11.39
CA ALA A 118 -1.90 14.41 11.47
C ALA A 118 -1.77 13.52 10.22
N ASP A 119 -2.00 12.21 10.36
CA ASP A 119 -1.99 11.25 9.24
C ASP A 119 -3.35 11.16 8.51
N PRO A 120 -3.52 10.32 7.46
CA PRO A 120 -3.44 8.88 7.54
C PRO A 120 -2.21 8.21 6.92
N HIS A 121 -1.70 7.18 7.61
CA HIS A 121 -0.81 6.18 7.03
C HIS A 121 -1.61 5.08 6.33
N VAL A 122 -1.61 5.12 5.00
CA VAL A 122 -2.25 4.10 4.15
C VAL A 122 -1.22 3.04 3.78
N SER A 123 -1.37 1.82 4.30
CA SER A 123 -0.62 0.69 3.77
C SER A 123 -1.31 0.20 2.50
N LEU A 124 -0.74 0.49 1.32
CA LEU A 124 -1.21 -0.10 0.05
C LEU A 124 -0.80 -1.58 -0.10
N GLY A 125 -0.55 -2.26 1.01
CA GLY A 125 -0.04 -3.62 1.06
C GLY A 125 -0.63 -4.43 2.22
N LEU A 126 -1.52 -5.36 1.85
CA LEU A 126 -1.69 -6.76 2.28
C LEU A 126 -1.49 -7.23 3.75
N ASP A 127 -1.25 -6.39 4.76
CA ASP A 127 -0.94 -6.86 6.14
C ASP A 127 -2.04 -7.67 6.85
N GLY A 128 -3.19 -7.90 6.21
CA GLY A 128 -4.15 -8.89 6.67
C GLY A 128 -5.02 -9.49 5.57
N ILE A 129 -4.52 -9.64 4.35
CA ILE A 129 -5.05 -10.65 3.43
C ILE A 129 -4.12 -11.85 3.55
N LYS A 130 -4.43 -12.79 4.46
CA LYS A 130 -3.75 -14.08 4.55
C LYS A 130 -4.55 -15.12 3.76
N PRO A 131 -3.90 -16.02 3.01
CA PRO A 131 -2.43 -16.20 2.97
C PRO A 131 -1.74 -15.36 1.87
N ILE A 132 -0.55 -14.85 2.19
CA ILE A 132 0.40 -14.26 1.23
C ILE A 132 1.51 -15.29 1.02
N TYR A 133 1.84 -15.59 -0.22
CA TYR A 133 3.03 -16.37 -0.52
C TYR A 133 4.25 -15.46 -0.56
N LYS A 134 5.24 -15.77 0.28
CA LYS A 134 6.56 -15.14 0.26
C LYS A 134 7.53 -16.06 -0.47
N ILE A 135 7.95 -15.65 -1.66
CA ILE A 135 8.92 -16.40 -2.44
C ILE A 135 10.22 -15.64 -2.46
N ARG A 136 11.26 -16.30 -1.96
CA ARG A 136 12.62 -15.80 -1.99
C ARG A 136 13.39 -16.62 -3.02
N PHE A 137 13.88 -15.94 -4.04
CA PHE A 137 14.72 -16.56 -5.05
C PHE A 137 16.17 -16.52 -4.60
N THR A 138 16.92 -17.57 -4.90
CA THR A 138 18.37 -17.61 -4.79
C THR A 138 19.02 -16.70 -5.83
N TRP A 139 20.33 -16.49 -5.72
CA TRP A 139 21.09 -15.69 -6.69
C TRP A 139 21.04 -16.30 -8.10
N THR A 140 21.19 -17.62 -8.19
CA THR A 140 21.17 -18.35 -9.46
C THR A 140 19.80 -18.24 -10.13
N GLU A 141 18.71 -18.36 -9.36
CA GLU A 141 17.35 -18.16 -9.85
C GLU A 141 17.09 -16.72 -10.28
N THR A 142 17.50 -15.74 -9.47
CA THR A 142 17.38 -14.30 -9.78
C THR A 142 18.10 -13.97 -11.10
N ASN A 143 19.30 -14.51 -11.32
CA ASN A 143 20.04 -14.32 -12.56
C ASN A 143 19.38 -15.01 -13.76
N LYS A 144 18.85 -16.23 -13.58
CA LYS A 144 18.08 -16.94 -14.62
C LYS A 144 16.84 -16.15 -15.05
N ILE A 145 16.13 -15.55 -14.09
CA ILE A 145 14.98 -14.67 -14.35
C ILE A 145 15.42 -13.43 -15.13
N ASN A 146 16.52 -12.78 -14.73
CA ASN A 146 17.06 -11.60 -15.43
C ASN A 146 17.38 -11.90 -16.89
N VAL A 147 18.11 -13.00 -17.16
CA VAL A 147 18.45 -13.40 -18.53
C VAL A 147 17.18 -13.63 -19.34
N LYS A 148 16.21 -14.38 -18.82
CA LYS A 148 14.96 -14.64 -19.54
C LYS A 148 14.11 -13.38 -19.78
N MET A 149 14.11 -12.42 -18.86
CA MET A 149 13.41 -11.14 -19.04
C MET A 149 14.04 -10.22 -20.08
N ASP A 150 15.32 -10.41 -20.40
CA ASP A 150 16.03 -9.66 -21.44
C ASP A 150 16.05 -10.38 -22.80
N THR A 151 15.86 -11.70 -22.84
CA THR A 151 15.98 -12.50 -24.09
C THR A 151 14.69 -13.12 -24.61
N SER A 152 13.61 -13.15 -23.83
CA SER A 152 12.37 -13.85 -24.17
C SER A 152 11.15 -12.93 -24.14
N THR A 153 10.02 -13.41 -24.69
CA THR A 153 8.72 -12.73 -24.55
C THR A 153 8.31 -12.65 -23.07
N ASN A 154 7.50 -11.65 -22.72
CA ASN A 154 7.04 -11.43 -21.33
C ASN A 154 6.42 -12.70 -20.73
N GLU A 155 5.68 -13.46 -21.54
CA GLU A 155 5.02 -14.72 -21.16
C GLU A 155 6.03 -15.83 -20.80
N ALA A 156 7.09 -15.98 -21.60
CA ALA A 156 8.12 -16.99 -21.36
C ALA A 156 8.99 -16.66 -20.13
N ALA A 157 9.28 -15.37 -19.91
CA ALA A 157 9.99 -14.90 -18.73
C ALA A 157 9.18 -15.12 -17.44
N LEU A 158 7.87 -14.87 -17.50
CA LEU A 158 6.95 -15.10 -16.39
C LEU A 158 6.71 -16.59 -16.12
N SER A 159 6.56 -17.40 -17.16
CA SER A 159 6.46 -18.86 -17.01
C SER A 159 7.69 -19.42 -16.27
N ALA A 160 8.88 -18.90 -16.56
CA ALA A 160 10.09 -19.31 -15.86
C ALA A 160 10.15 -18.85 -14.39
N LEU A 161 9.67 -17.65 -14.08
CA LEU A 161 9.53 -17.16 -12.70
C LEU A 161 8.52 -18.01 -11.92
N CYS A 162 7.36 -18.27 -12.53
CA CYS A 162 6.22 -18.87 -11.86
C CYS A 162 6.32 -20.40 -11.75
N SER A 163 7.10 -21.06 -12.61
CA SER A 163 7.35 -22.50 -12.51
C SER A 163 8.19 -22.91 -11.30
N ALA A 164 9.02 -21.99 -10.76
CA ALA A 164 9.80 -22.20 -9.55
C ALA A 164 8.95 -22.30 -8.26
N ILE A 165 7.66 -21.98 -8.35
CA ILE A 165 6.73 -22.00 -7.23
C ILE A 165 6.19 -23.43 -7.06
N PRO A 166 6.38 -24.13 -5.93
CA PRO A 166 5.95 -25.54 -5.81
C PRO A 166 4.43 -25.74 -5.69
N LEU A 167 3.69 -24.71 -5.27
CA LEU A 167 2.24 -24.79 -5.00
C LEU A 167 1.40 -24.39 -6.24
N THR A 168 0.53 -25.29 -6.70
CA THR A 168 -0.27 -25.11 -7.93
C THR A 168 -1.15 -23.86 -7.95
N PRO A 169 -1.93 -23.51 -6.89
CA PRO A 169 -2.72 -22.28 -6.87
C PRO A 169 -1.84 -21.02 -7.00
N ALA A 170 -0.63 -21.12 -6.47
CA ALA A 170 0.33 -20.04 -6.37
C ALA A 170 1.09 -19.81 -7.69
N ARG A 171 1.32 -20.88 -8.47
CA ARG A 171 1.80 -20.82 -9.86
C ARG A 171 0.84 -20.04 -10.77
N VAL A 172 -0.46 -20.32 -10.64
CA VAL A 172 -1.51 -19.68 -11.46
C VAL A 172 -1.65 -18.20 -11.13
N ALA A 173 -1.61 -17.84 -9.85
CA ALA A 173 -1.63 -16.43 -9.44
C ALA A 173 -0.41 -15.67 -9.98
N CYS A 174 0.78 -16.26 -9.92
CA CYS A 174 2.01 -15.63 -10.38
C CYS A 174 2.00 -15.27 -11.87
N THR A 175 1.44 -16.09 -12.76
CA THR A 175 1.43 -15.78 -14.21
C THR A 175 0.52 -14.61 -14.54
N VAL A 176 -0.69 -14.58 -13.95
CA VAL A 176 -1.67 -13.50 -14.15
C VAL A 176 -1.16 -12.18 -13.57
N ILE A 177 -0.69 -12.21 -12.33
CA ILE A 177 -0.13 -11.04 -11.64
C ILE A 177 1.13 -10.54 -12.35
N GLY A 178 1.99 -11.48 -12.73
CA GLY A 178 3.27 -11.21 -13.37
C GLY A 178 3.15 -10.45 -14.68
N LEU A 179 2.12 -10.71 -15.50
CA LEU A 179 1.90 -9.98 -16.75
C LEU A 179 1.59 -8.50 -16.49
N LEU A 180 0.79 -8.24 -15.46
CA LEU A 180 0.29 -6.90 -15.16
C LEU A 180 1.34 -6.03 -14.45
N VAL A 181 2.29 -6.66 -13.76
CA VAL A 181 3.38 -5.97 -13.02
C VAL A 181 4.76 -6.16 -13.65
N TYR A 182 4.82 -6.68 -14.88
CA TYR A 182 6.06 -7.12 -15.52
C TYR A 182 7.15 -6.04 -15.57
N ALA A 183 6.77 -4.79 -15.88
CA ALA A 183 7.72 -3.68 -15.94
C ALA A 183 8.37 -3.37 -14.58
N ASP A 184 7.59 -3.39 -13.49
CA ASP A 184 8.10 -3.15 -12.14
C ASP A 184 8.90 -4.36 -11.62
N LEU A 185 8.45 -5.58 -11.92
CA LEU A 185 9.20 -6.80 -11.66
C LEU A 185 10.56 -6.78 -12.36
N LYS A 186 10.62 -6.43 -13.65
CA LYS A 186 11.87 -6.31 -14.40
C LYS A 186 12.81 -5.26 -13.79
N LYS A 187 12.27 -4.13 -13.33
CA LYS A 187 13.05 -3.09 -12.62
C LYS A 187 13.65 -3.63 -11.31
N ASN A 188 12.87 -4.35 -10.52
CA ASN A 188 13.34 -4.94 -9.26
C ASN A 188 14.37 -6.07 -9.49
N VAL A 189 14.20 -6.87 -10.53
CA VAL A 189 15.19 -7.88 -10.96
C VAL A 189 16.51 -7.22 -11.38
N LYS A 190 16.47 -6.18 -12.22
CA LYS A 190 17.68 -5.44 -12.61
C LYS A 190 18.36 -4.78 -11.41
N SER A 191 17.57 -4.25 -10.47
CA SER A 191 18.08 -3.72 -9.21
C SER A 191 18.73 -4.80 -8.34
N ALA A 192 18.16 -6.00 -8.27
CA ALA A 192 18.72 -7.13 -7.54
C ALA A 192 20.08 -7.54 -8.10
N ILE A 193 20.18 -7.69 -9.43
CA ILE A 193 21.43 -8.04 -10.14
C ILE A 193 22.50 -6.95 -9.96
N LYS A 194 22.14 -5.68 -10.20
CA LYS A 194 23.06 -4.54 -10.02
C LYS A 194 23.66 -4.50 -8.62
N ASN A 195 22.87 -4.84 -7.60
CA ASN A 195 23.27 -4.75 -6.20
C ASN A 195 23.77 -6.07 -5.59
N LYS A 196 23.95 -7.13 -6.39
CA LYS A 196 24.33 -8.47 -5.91
C LYS A 196 23.41 -9.01 -4.80
N LYS A 197 22.12 -8.73 -4.94
CA LYS A 197 21.05 -9.11 -4.01
C LYS A 197 20.09 -10.11 -4.66
N CYS A 198 19.31 -10.77 -3.83
CA CYS A 198 18.31 -11.74 -4.26
C CYS A 198 16.93 -11.09 -4.36
N LEU A 199 16.12 -11.58 -5.30
CA LEU A 199 14.74 -11.15 -5.45
C LEU A 199 13.84 -11.84 -4.42
N GLN A 200 12.96 -11.08 -3.79
CA GLN A 200 11.85 -11.61 -3.00
C GLN A 200 10.54 -11.03 -3.53
N VAL A 201 9.57 -11.90 -3.79
CA VAL A 201 8.25 -11.52 -4.32
C VAL A 201 7.16 -11.97 -3.35
N HIS A 202 6.17 -11.11 -3.15
CA HIS A 202 4.95 -11.37 -2.39
C HIS A 202 3.73 -11.29 -3.30
N TYR A 203 2.86 -12.31 -3.22
CA TYR A 203 1.58 -12.33 -3.96
C TYR A 203 0.49 -13.09 -3.17
N PRO A 204 -0.81 -12.75 -3.37
CA PRO A 204 -1.93 -13.41 -2.70
C PRO A 204 -2.26 -14.79 -3.29
N VAL A 205 -2.86 -15.67 -2.47
CA VAL A 205 -3.23 -17.05 -2.85
C VAL A 205 -4.32 -17.14 -3.91
N ALA A 206 -5.17 -16.12 -4.01
CA ALA A 206 -6.28 -16.10 -4.96
C ALA A 206 -6.13 -14.93 -5.92
N PRO A 207 -6.48 -15.08 -7.21
CA PRO A 207 -6.74 -13.96 -8.08
C PRO A 207 -8.01 -13.28 -7.56
N VAL A 208 -7.85 -12.34 -6.62
CA VAL A 208 -8.98 -11.61 -6.03
C VAL A 208 -9.39 -10.53 -7.04
N VAL A 209 -10.12 -10.95 -8.08
CA VAL A 209 -10.58 -10.13 -9.22
C VAL A 209 -9.41 -9.77 -10.18
N PRO A 210 -9.56 -9.97 -11.51
CA PRO A 210 -8.49 -9.71 -12.49
C PRO A 210 -7.92 -8.28 -12.45
N THR A 211 -8.67 -7.32 -11.89
CA THR A 211 -8.36 -5.90 -11.87
C THR A 211 -7.63 -5.42 -10.62
N LEU A 212 -7.57 -6.24 -9.56
CA LEU A 212 -6.97 -5.85 -8.28
C LEU A 212 -5.75 -6.74 -8.00
N ILE A 213 -4.64 -6.34 -8.61
CA ILE A 213 -3.36 -7.04 -8.51
C ILE A 213 -2.60 -6.47 -7.32
N SER A 214 -2.51 -7.24 -6.24
CA SER A 214 -1.67 -6.88 -5.10
C SER A 214 -0.34 -7.62 -5.19
N TYR A 215 0.74 -6.87 -5.41
CA TYR A 215 2.09 -7.39 -5.65
C TYR A 215 3.14 -6.49 -4.99
N ASP A 216 4.16 -7.10 -4.41
CA ASP A 216 5.33 -6.41 -3.87
C ASP A 216 6.59 -7.22 -4.17
N ALA A 217 7.61 -6.56 -4.72
CA ALA A 217 8.92 -7.15 -4.96
C ALA A 217 10.02 -6.32 -4.32
N ARG A 218 10.98 -7.01 -3.71
CA ARG A 218 12.08 -6.39 -2.97
C ARG A 218 13.40 -7.08 -3.23
N THR A 219 14.47 -6.35 -2.97
CA THR A 219 15.84 -6.90 -2.94
C THR A 219 16.21 -7.25 -1.51
N VAL A 220 16.68 -8.47 -1.29
CA VAL A 220 17.10 -8.97 0.02
C VAL A 220 18.53 -9.52 -0.05
N LYS A 221 19.23 -9.61 1.08
CA LYS A 221 20.50 -10.35 1.12
C LYS A 221 20.25 -11.78 0.63
N CYS A 222 21.11 -12.30 -0.23
CA CYS A 222 21.02 -13.70 -0.61
C CYS A 222 21.28 -14.56 0.64
N SER A 223 20.37 -15.48 0.93
CA SER A 223 20.70 -16.60 1.82
C SER A 223 21.61 -17.54 1.03
N GLU A 224 22.61 -18.09 1.71
CA GLU A 224 23.40 -19.22 1.20
C GLU A 224 22.50 -20.42 0.88
#